data_AF-A0A2V9T606-F1
#
_entry.id   AF-A0A2V9T606-F1
#
_cell.length_a   1.000
_cell.length_b   1.000
_cell.length_c   1.000
_cell.angle_alpha   90.00
_cell.angle_beta   90.00
_cell.angle_gamma   90.00
#
_symmetry.space_group_name_H-M   'P 1'
#
loop_
_entity.id
_entity.type
_entity.pdbx_description
1 polymer ?
#
loop_
_entity_poly.entity_id
_entity_poly.type
_entity_poly.pdbx_seq_one_letter_code
_entity_poly.pdbx_strand_id
1 'polypeptide(L)'
;MHSNSIMKTVLAVVLCLSLAATGCTAEWIKVALADLPVLTQMALNIASLVAALQMGKQVSPNEAAAIQNISAEATKDLNLLQALYNQYKANPDKGTLAKIQSVIGDINQNLPALLQAAHISDPTLSARVTAAVNLILSTVTSFASLLPQSAAPTVVARRVPARTAVPHAKDLKMRWNAQVCTATGNAAFDAALAVCSIK
;
A
#
# COMPACT_ATOMS: atom_id res chain seq x y z
N MET A 1 19.45 -33.94 -47.05
CA MET A 1 19.06 -33.75 -45.63
C MET A 1 19.60 -32.41 -45.14
N HIS A 2 18.91 -31.28 -45.32
CA HIS A 2 19.36 -29.98 -44.78
C HIS A 2 18.25 -28.95 -44.46
N SER A 3 16.97 -29.24 -44.70
CA SER A 3 15.87 -28.27 -44.43
C SER A 3 15.28 -28.30 -43.02
N ASN A 4 15.48 -29.36 -42.23
CA ASN A 4 14.81 -29.52 -40.93
C ASN A 4 15.56 -28.91 -39.73
N SER A 5 16.84 -28.53 -39.90
CA SER A 5 17.62 -27.93 -38.80
C SER A 5 17.38 -26.42 -38.70
N ILE A 6 17.35 -25.72 -39.84
CA ILE A 6 17.23 -24.26 -39.89
C ILE A 6 15.86 -23.80 -39.36
N MET A 7 14.80 -24.56 -39.63
CA MET A 7 13.44 -24.27 -39.18
C MET A 7 13.27 -24.39 -37.66
N LYS A 8 14.06 -25.25 -36.99
CA LYS A 8 14.07 -25.39 -35.53
C LYS A 8 14.86 -24.26 -34.85
N THR A 9 15.96 -23.82 -35.46
CA THR A 9 16.77 -22.72 -34.93
C THR A 9 16.04 -21.39 -35.04
N VAL A 10 15.31 -21.15 -36.13
CA VAL A 10 14.48 -19.93 -36.29
C VAL A 10 13.31 -19.93 -35.29
N LEU A 11 12.66 -21.08 -35.06
CA LEU A 11 11.58 -21.18 -34.07
C LEU A 11 12.08 -20.94 -32.64
N ALA A 12 13.26 -21.45 -32.28
CA ALA A 12 13.86 -21.25 -30.96
C ALA A 12 14.28 -19.79 -30.71
N VAL A 13 14.81 -19.10 -31.73
CA VAL A 13 15.20 -17.68 -31.62
C VAL A 13 13.97 -16.77 -31.53
N VAL A 14 12.89 -17.05 -32.28
CA VAL A 14 11.62 -16.30 -32.16
C VAL A 14 10.93 -16.57 -30.81
N LEU A 15 11.03 -17.78 -30.26
CA LEU A 15 10.48 -18.11 -28.93
C LEU A 15 11.27 -17.43 -27.79
N CYS A 16 12.60 -17.33 -27.90
CA CYS A 16 13.41 -16.58 -26.94
C CYS A 16 13.23 -15.06 -27.04
N LEU A 17 12.98 -14.52 -28.24
CA LEU A 17 12.67 -13.09 -28.42
C LEU A 17 11.23 -12.72 -28.01
N SER A 18 10.29 -13.66 -28.05
CA SER A 18 8.92 -13.45 -27.53
C SER A 18 8.81 -13.59 -26.01
N LEU A 19 9.81 -14.20 -25.34
CA LEU A 19 9.98 -14.12 -23.88
C LEU A 19 10.63 -12.80 -23.43
N ALA A 20 11.25 -12.05 -24.34
CA ALA A 20 11.74 -10.69 -24.09
C ALA A 20 10.65 -9.61 -24.31
N ALA A 21 9.47 -9.99 -24.84
CA ALA A 21 8.28 -9.15 -24.80
C ALA A 21 7.70 -9.20 -23.38
N THR A 22 8.23 -8.32 -22.54
CA THR A 22 7.84 -7.79 -21.23
C THR A 22 6.33 -7.69 -20.93
N GLY A 23 5.56 -8.77 -21.04
CA GLY A 23 4.12 -8.83 -20.74
C GLY A 23 3.78 -9.20 -19.30
N CYS A 24 4.74 -9.71 -18.52
CA CYS A 24 4.52 -10.11 -17.11
C CYS A 24 5.02 -9.09 -16.07
N THR A 25 5.68 -8.00 -16.48
CA THR A 25 6.28 -7.01 -15.57
C THR A 25 5.36 -5.83 -15.22
N ALA A 26 4.15 -5.75 -15.78
CA ALA A 26 3.25 -4.61 -15.56
C ALA A 26 2.17 -4.85 -14.49
N GLU A 27 1.96 -6.09 -14.04
CA GLU A 27 0.77 -6.41 -13.24
C GLU A 27 0.85 -5.86 -11.82
N TRP A 28 2.05 -5.87 -11.20
CA TRP A 28 2.25 -5.28 -9.88
C TRP A 28 2.06 -3.76 -9.89
N ILE A 29 2.44 -3.08 -10.97
CA ILE A 29 2.20 -1.64 -11.15
C ILE A 29 0.71 -1.36 -11.26
N LYS A 30 -0.03 -2.18 -12.03
CA LYS A 30 -1.49 -2.02 -12.15
C LYS A 30 -2.18 -2.23 -10.81
N VAL A 31 -1.79 -3.25 -10.06
CA VAL A 31 -2.32 -3.52 -8.71
C VAL A 31 -2.02 -2.34 -7.78
N ALA A 32 -0.75 -1.92 -7.69
CA ALA A 32 -0.37 -0.79 -6.85
C ALA A 32 -1.10 0.51 -7.24
N LEU A 33 -1.18 0.84 -8.53
CA LEU A 33 -1.88 2.03 -8.99
C LEU A 33 -3.41 1.98 -8.79
N ALA A 34 -4.01 0.78 -8.77
CA ALA A 34 -5.43 0.62 -8.47
C ALA A 34 -5.75 0.79 -6.98
N ASP A 35 -4.83 0.34 -6.12
CA ASP A 35 -5.03 0.28 -4.67
C ASP A 35 -4.50 1.54 -3.94
N LEU A 36 -3.49 2.21 -4.49
CA LEU A 36 -2.91 3.44 -3.93
C LEU A 36 -3.93 4.57 -3.69
N PRO A 37 -4.86 4.88 -4.61
CA PRO A 37 -5.90 5.88 -4.35
C PRO A 37 -6.77 5.51 -3.14
N VAL A 38 -7.03 4.21 -2.93
CA VAL A 38 -7.80 3.75 -1.77
C VAL A 38 -7.00 3.94 -0.49
N LEU A 39 -5.72 3.58 -0.49
CA LEU A 39 -4.82 3.82 0.65
C LEU A 39 -4.70 5.31 0.99
N THR A 40 -4.57 6.17 -0.02
CA THR A 40 -4.53 7.63 0.17
C THR A 40 -5.84 8.12 0.78
N GLN A 41 -6.98 7.61 0.31
CA GLN A 41 -8.28 7.95 0.91
C GLN A 41 -8.40 7.46 2.36
N MET A 42 -7.89 6.27 2.68
CA MET A 42 -7.84 5.77 4.05
C MET A 42 -7.02 6.70 4.95
N ALA A 43 -5.84 7.11 4.50
CA ALA A 43 -5.02 8.07 5.23
C ALA A 43 -5.76 9.40 5.46
N LEU A 44 -6.46 9.95 4.46
CA LEU A 44 -7.27 11.16 4.59
C LEU A 44 -8.47 10.98 5.55
N ASN A 45 -9.09 9.80 5.54
CA ASN A 45 -10.19 9.49 6.44
C ASN A 45 -9.75 9.44 7.91
N ILE A 46 -8.48 9.10 8.21
CA ILE A 46 -7.92 9.22 9.56
C ILE A 46 -7.97 10.68 10.05
N ALA A 47 -7.52 11.64 9.25
CA ALA A 47 -7.58 13.06 9.61
C ALA A 47 -9.02 13.54 9.78
N SER A 48 -9.93 13.11 8.89
CA SER A 48 -11.34 13.50 8.93
C SER A 48 -12.05 12.96 10.17
N LEU A 49 -11.77 11.72 10.56
CA LEU A 49 -12.25 11.10 11.80
C LEU A 49 -11.83 11.92 13.02
N VAL A 50 -10.55 12.27 13.09
CA VAL A 50 -10.01 13.01 14.23
C VAL A 50 -10.52 14.43 14.30
N ALA A 51 -10.70 15.11 13.16
CA ALA A 51 -11.34 16.42 13.14
C ALA A 51 -12.77 16.34 13.69
N ALA A 52 -13.55 15.32 13.33
CA ALA A 52 -14.89 15.10 13.86
C ALA A 52 -14.90 14.82 15.37
N LEU A 53 -13.98 13.97 15.85
CA LEU A 53 -13.82 13.69 17.28
C LEU A 53 -13.38 14.94 18.06
N GLN A 54 -12.54 15.79 17.48
CA GLN A 54 -12.08 17.04 18.10
C GLN A 54 -13.23 18.04 18.23
N MET A 55 -14.07 18.18 17.20
CA MET A 55 -15.30 18.98 17.26
C MET A 55 -16.25 18.48 18.35
N GLY A 56 -16.38 17.17 18.50
CA GLY A 56 -17.15 16.52 19.57
C GLY A 56 -16.49 16.54 20.96
N LYS A 57 -15.32 17.17 21.10
CA LYS A 57 -14.49 17.20 22.33
C LYS A 57 -14.17 15.80 22.88
N GLN A 58 -14.11 14.79 22.00
CA GLN A 58 -13.80 13.40 22.35
C GLN A 58 -12.30 13.10 22.34
N VAL A 59 -11.48 14.00 21.80
CA VAL A 59 -10.01 13.87 21.74
C VAL A 59 -9.36 15.20 22.11
N SER A 60 -8.21 15.15 22.79
CA SER A 60 -7.47 16.36 23.13
C SER A 60 -6.83 16.99 21.88
N PRO A 61 -6.54 18.31 21.88
CA PRO A 61 -5.84 18.96 20.76
C PRO A 61 -4.48 18.33 20.44
N ASN A 62 -3.75 17.86 21.45
CA ASN A 62 -2.43 17.25 21.28
C ASN A 62 -2.53 15.88 20.59
N GLU A 63 -3.46 15.03 21.04
CA GLU A 63 -3.71 13.74 20.38
C GLU A 63 -4.26 13.93 18.97
N ALA A 64 -5.13 14.93 18.77
CA ALA A 64 -5.66 15.26 17.46
C ALA A 64 -4.55 15.69 16.49
N ALA A 65 -3.61 16.52 16.94
CA ALA A 65 -2.46 16.94 16.16
C ALA A 65 -1.53 15.76 15.82
N ALA A 66 -1.28 14.87 16.79
CA ALA A 66 -0.45 13.70 16.56
C ALA A 66 -1.05 12.75 15.50
N ILE A 67 -2.35 12.49 15.57
CA ILE A 67 -3.02 11.64 14.59
C ILE A 67 -3.12 12.33 13.21
N GLN A 68 -3.30 13.66 13.18
CA GLN A 68 -3.20 14.42 11.93
C GLN A 68 -1.82 14.31 11.30
N ASN A 69 -0.74 14.32 12.09
CA ASN A 69 0.61 14.11 11.57
C ASN A 69 0.80 12.72 10.96
N ILE A 70 0.23 11.66 11.59
CA ILE A 70 0.21 10.31 11.02
C ILE A 70 -0.49 10.31 9.65
N SER A 71 -1.67 10.90 9.57
CA SER A 71 -2.44 11.02 8.32
C SER A 71 -1.66 11.78 7.25
N ALA A 72 -1.07 12.91 7.61
CA ALA A 72 -0.30 13.75 6.68
C ALA A 72 0.93 13.03 6.13
N GLU A 73 1.70 12.34 6.98
CA GLU A 73 2.88 11.58 6.54
C GLU A 73 2.46 10.40 5.64
N ALA A 74 1.42 9.65 6.04
CA ALA A 74 0.89 8.56 5.21
C ALA A 74 0.41 9.04 3.84
N THR A 75 -0.37 10.13 3.78
CA THR A 75 -0.84 10.71 2.52
C THR A 75 0.31 11.19 1.64
N LYS A 76 1.31 11.87 2.23
CA LYS A 76 2.50 12.34 1.53
C LYS A 76 3.27 11.17 0.89
N ASP A 77 3.56 10.12 1.66
CA ASP A 77 4.33 8.99 1.18
C ASP A 77 3.57 8.16 0.14
N LEU A 78 2.27 7.97 0.31
CA LEU A 78 1.41 7.26 -0.65
C LEU A 78 1.28 8.04 -1.98
N ASN A 79 1.19 9.38 -1.93
CA ASN A 79 1.21 10.22 -3.13
C ASN A 79 2.57 10.15 -3.83
N LEU A 80 3.67 10.16 -3.08
CA LEU A 80 5.00 9.99 -3.62
C LEU A 80 5.17 8.62 -4.27
N LEU A 81 4.70 7.54 -3.63
CA LEU A 81 4.66 6.23 -4.25
C LEU A 81 3.89 6.29 -5.57
N GLN A 82 2.68 6.83 -5.59
CA GLN A 82 1.89 6.91 -6.82
C GLN A 82 2.62 7.64 -7.95
N ALA A 83 3.29 8.75 -7.64
CA ALA A 83 4.11 9.47 -8.61
C ALA A 83 5.25 8.59 -9.14
N LEU A 84 5.97 7.88 -8.27
CA LEU A 84 7.07 7.00 -8.64
C LEU A 84 6.60 5.77 -9.46
N TYR A 85 5.45 5.19 -9.11
CA TYR A 85 4.83 4.11 -9.89
C TYR A 85 4.46 4.59 -11.30
N ASN A 86 3.88 5.79 -11.42
CA ASN A 86 3.57 6.38 -12.72
C ASN A 86 4.83 6.68 -13.53
N GLN A 87 5.88 7.20 -12.88
CA GLN A 87 7.18 7.44 -13.51
C GLN A 87 7.79 6.14 -14.04
N TYR A 88 7.84 5.09 -13.21
CA TYR A 88 8.36 3.79 -13.59
C TYR A 88 7.54 3.15 -14.72
N LYS A 89 6.20 3.29 -14.69
CA LYS A 89 5.31 2.83 -15.77
C LYS A 89 5.62 3.52 -17.09
N ALA A 90 5.91 4.83 -17.06
CA ALA A 90 6.21 5.61 -18.24
C ALA A 90 7.61 5.30 -18.79
N ASN A 91 8.59 5.13 -17.91
CA ASN A 91 9.97 4.81 -18.27
C ASN A 91 10.59 3.89 -17.21
N PRO A 92 10.61 2.56 -17.41
CA PRO A 92 11.15 1.63 -16.43
C PRO A 92 12.66 1.82 -16.23
N ASP A 93 13.05 2.34 -15.07
CA ASP A 93 14.46 2.56 -14.71
C ASP A 93 14.78 2.09 -13.28
N LYS A 94 16.02 1.63 -13.09
CA LYS A 94 16.49 1.08 -11.80
C LYS A 94 16.51 2.14 -10.69
N GLY A 95 16.72 3.41 -11.02
CA GLY A 95 16.75 4.51 -10.05
C GLY A 95 15.36 4.77 -9.47
N THR A 96 14.31 4.79 -10.30
CA THR A 96 12.92 4.92 -9.85
C THR A 96 12.49 3.71 -9.03
N LEU A 97 12.90 2.49 -9.42
CA LEU A 97 12.63 1.30 -8.61
C LEU A 97 13.28 1.39 -7.21
N ALA A 98 14.54 1.85 -7.12
CA ALA A 98 15.20 2.06 -5.84
C ALA A 98 14.51 3.13 -4.98
N LYS A 99 13.99 4.20 -5.61
CA LYS A 99 13.18 5.21 -4.91
C LYS A 99 11.87 4.64 -4.36
N ILE A 100 11.17 3.80 -5.14
CA ILE A 100 9.96 3.11 -4.66
C ILE A 100 10.29 2.28 -3.42
N GLN A 101 11.39 1.51 -3.46
CA GLN A 101 11.84 0.70 -2.32
C GLN A 101 12.20 1.56 -1.10
N SER A 102 12.85 2.71 -1.31
CA SER A 102 13.16 3.66 -0.24
C SER A 102 11.89 4.17 0.43
N VAL A 103 10.91 4.65 -0.34
CA VAL A 103 9.66 5.19 0.21
C VAL A 103 8.85 4.11 0.94
N ILE A 104 8.85 2.87 0.45
CA ILE A 104 8.26 1.73 1.17
C ILE A 104 8.96 1.53 2.52
N GLY A 105 10.29 1.62 2.55
CA GLY A 105 11.08 1.57 3.79
C GLY A 105 10.73 2.70 4.74
N ASP A 106 10.63 3.92 4.24
CA ASP A 106 10.28 5.12 5.00
C ASP A 106 8.88 4.97 5.62
N ILE A 107 7.88 4.53 4.86
CA ILE A 107 6.53 4.25 5.37
C ILE A 107 6.55 3.23 6.50
N ASN A 108 7.29 2.13 6.31
CA ASN A 108 7.39 1.04 7.28
C ASN A 108 8.12 1.43 8.57
N GLN A 109 8.89 2.52 8.56
CA GLN A 109 9.60 3.03 9.72
C GLN A 109 8.85 4.20 10.37
N ASN A 110 8.43 5.18 9.57
CA ASN A 110 7.90 6.46 10.03
C ASN A 110 6.49 6.29 10.62
N LEU A 111 5.60 5.53 9.96
CA LEU A 111 4.22 5.40 10.46
C LEU A 111 4.14 4.69 11.82
N PRO A 112 4.84 3.58 12.08
CA PRO A 112 4.89 3.00 13.42
C PRO A 112 5.50 3.93 14.46
N ALA A 113 6.56 4.66 14.10
CA ALA A 113 7.20 5.62 15.01
C ALA A 113 6.25 6.76 15.40
N LEU A 114 5.53 7.33 14.43
CA LEU A 114 4.52 8.36 14.66
C LEU A 114 3.35 7.83 15.49
N LEU A 115 2.89 6.60 15.23
CA LEU A 115 1.84 5.96 16.02
C LEU A 115 2.27 5.76 17.48
N GLN A 116 3.50 5.33 17.71
CA GLN A 116 4.05 5.15 19.05
C GLN A 116 4.21 6.49 19.79
N ALA A 117 4.64 7.53 19.08
CA ALA A 117 4.78 8.87 19.62
C ALA A 117 3.44 9.59 19.86
N ALA A 118 2.34 9.13 19.26
CA ALA A 118 1.04 9.78 19.38
C ALA A 118 0.40 9.65 20.76
N HIS A 119 0.83 8.68 21.58
CA HIS A 119 0.38 8.49 22.98
C HIS A 119 -1.13 8.67 23.18
N ILE A 120 -1.93 8.05 22.31
CA ILE A 120 -3.40 8.18 22.32
C ILE A 120 -3.95 7.51 23.59
N SER A 121 -4.61 8.31 24.43
CA SER A 121 -5.11 7.89 25.74
C SER A 121 -6.40 7.09 25.64
N ASP A 122 -7.27 7.45 24.69
CA ASP A 122 -8.51 6.71 24.45
C ASP A 122 -8.20 5.36 23.77
N PRO A 123 -8.50 4.22 24.42
CA PRO A 123 -8.15 2.91 23.90
C PRO A 123 -8.91 2.54 22.62
N THR A 124 -10.13 3.07 22.45
CA THR A 124 -10.94 2.82 21.25
C THR A 124 -10.30 3.53 20.06
N LEU A 125 -10.01 4.82 20.18
CA LEU A 125 -9.34 5.63 19.18
C LEU A 125 -7.96 5.06 18.84
N SER A 126 -7.18 4.70 19.87
CA SER A 126 -5.87 4.08 19.70
C SER A 126 -5.96 2.79 18.88
N ALA A 127 -6.93 1.92 19.18
CA ALA A 127 -7.16 0.69 18.41
C ALA A 127 -7.56 0.98 16.96
N ARG A 128 -8.42 1.98 16.71
CA ARG A 128 -8.85 2.35 15.34
C ARG A 128 -7.71 2.93 14.51
N VAL A 129 -6.95 3.87 15.07
CA VAL A 129 -5.79 4.49 14.38
C VAL A 129 -4.71 3.43 14.14
N THR A 130 -4.46 2.55 15.11
CA THR A 130 -3.53 1.43 14.94
C THR A 130 -3.97 0.48 13.83
N ALA A 131 -5.26 0.11 13.79
CA ALA A 131 -5.81 -0.74 12.73
C ALA A 131 -5.68 -0.08 11.35
N ALA A 132 -5.97 1.22 11.25
CA ALA A 132 -5.81 2.00 10.04
C ALA A 132 -4.35 2.00 9.54
N VAL A 133 -3.40 2.31 10.41
CA VAL A 133 -1.96 2.32 10.10
C VAL A 133 -1.48 0.92 9.69
N ASN A 134 -1.87 -0.12 10.43
CA ASN A 134 -1.49 -1.50 10.11
C ASN A 134 -2.05 -1.97 8.75
N LEU A 135 -3.25 -1.53 8.39
CA LEU A 135 -3.83 -1.83 7.09
C LEU A 135 -3.03 -1.18 5.96
N ILE A 136 -2.62 0.09 6.12
CA ILE A 136 -1.72 0.77 5.18
C ILE A 136 -0.39 0.01 5.06
N LEU A 137 0.27 -0.28 6.19
CA LEU A 137 1.56 -0.97 6.25
C LEU A 137 1.52 -2.36 5.58
N SER A 138 0.48 -3.15 5.89
CA SER A 138 0.33 -4.50 5.32
C SER A 138 0.16 -4.45 3.80
N THR A 139 -0.52 -3.43 3.28
CA THR A 139 -0.75 -3.27 1.85
C THR A 139 0.51 -2.79 1.13
N VAL A 140 1.21 -1.81 1.70
CA VAL A 140 2.49 -1.32 1.19
C VAL A 140 3.56 -2.43 1.19
N THR A 141 3.59 -3.26 2.23
CA THR A 141 4.45 -4.46 2.30
C THR A 141 4.05 -5.49 1.24
N SER A 142 2.76 -5.65 0.97
CA SER A 142 2.28 -6.51 -0.12
C SER A 142 2.77 -6.00 -1.47
N PHE A 143 2.77 -4.69 -1.72
CA PHE A 143 3.37 -4.12 -2.94
C PHE A 143 4.87 -4.40 -3.02
N ALA A 144 5.60 -4.28 -1.91
CA ALA A 144 7.02 -4.58 -1.84
C ALA A 144 7.32 -6.02 -2.31
N SER A 145 6.47 -6.99 -1.93
CA SER A 145 6.60 -8.39 -2.33
C SER A 145 6.40 -8.64 -3.84
N LEU A 146 5.73 -7.71 -4.53
CA LEU A 146 5.46 -7.80 -5.96
C LEU A 146 6.51 -7.08 -6.81
N LEU A 147 7.38 -6.26 -6.21
CA LEU A 147 8.41 -5.55 -6.94
C LEU A 147 9.35 -6.54 -7.64
N PRO A 148 9.78 -6.24 -8.88
CA PRO A 148 10.80 -7.03 -9.53
C PRO A 148 12.06 -6.99 -8.67
N GLN A 149 12.44 -8.13 -8.09
CA GLN A 149 13.69 -8.24 -7.35
C GLN A 149 14.83 -7.98 -8.34
N SER A 150 15.71 -7.04 -7.99
CA SER A 150 16.97 -6.90 -8.71
C SER A 150 17.69 -8.25 -8.62
N ALA A 151 17.98 -8.87 -9.76
CA ALA A 151 18.58 -10.20 -9.81
C ALA A 151 19.87 -10.23 -8.98
N ALA A 152 19.80 -10.79 -7.77
CA ALA A 152 20.96 -11.27 -7.04
C ALA A 152 21.32 -12.67 -7.54
N PRO A 153 22.60 -13.06 -7.53
CA PRO A 153 23.05 -14.33 -8.10
C PRO A 153 22.39 -15.52 -7.39
N THR A 154 22.01 -16.48 -8.21
CA THR A 154 21.40 -17.78 -7.95
C THR A 154 21.60 -18.32 -6.53
N VAL A 155 20.61 -18.12 -5.65
CA VAL A 155 20.42 -18.97 -4.47
C VAL A 155 19.08 -19.68 -4.63
N VAL A 156 19.17 -21.00 -4.71
CA VAL A 156 18.11 -22.00 -4.83
C VAL A 156 16.73 -21.47 -4.46
N ALA A 157 15.86 -21.34 -5.47
CA ALA A 157 14.47 -20.92 -5.31
C ALA A 157 13.73 -21.90 -4.38
N ARG A 158 13.66 -21.56 -3.10
CA ARG A 158 12.73 -22.17 -2.17
C ARG A 158 11.34 -21.72 -2.59
N ARG A 159 10.51 -22.67 -3.04
CA ARG A 159 9.09 -22.43 -3.33
C ARG A 159 8.45 -21.78 -2.11
N VAL A 160 8.26 -20.47 -2.17
CA VAL A 160 7.41 -19.74 -1.24
C VAL A 160 5.97 -20.22 -1.51
N PRO A 161 5.20 -20.58 -0.47
CA PRO A 161 3.80 -20.96 -0.64
C PRO A 161 3.04 -19.82 -1.33
N ALA A 162 1.99 -20.20 -2.07
CA ALA A 162 1.10 -19.37 -2.86
C ALA A 162 1.06 -17.89 -2.48
N ARG A 163 1.27 -17.03 -3.50
CA ARG A 163 0.92 -15.60 -3.55
C ARG A 163 -0.11 -15.26 -2.46
N THR A 164 0.32 -14.59 -1.39
CA THR A 164 -0.63 -13.81 -0.59
C THR A 164 -1.38 -12.93 -1.57
N ALA A 165 -2.65 -13.24 -1.79
CA ALA A 165 -3.48 -12.48 -2.72
C ALA A 165 -3.38 -11.02 -2.28
N VAL A 166 -2.82 -10.17 -3.14
CA VAL A 166 -2.76 -8.75 -2.83
C VAL A 166 -4.21 -8.30 -2.72
N PRO A 167 -4.63 -7.78 -1.56
CA PRO A 167 -6.03 -7.46 -1.34
C PRO A 167 -6.43 -6.41 -2.37
N HIS A 168 -7.40 -6.72 -3.21
CA HIS A 168 -7.89 -5.75 -4.19
C HIS A 168 -8.55 -4.57 -3.46
N ALA A 169 -8.61 -3.40 -4.10
CA ALA A 169 -9.30 -2.20 -3.63
C ALA A 169 -10.63 -2.47 -2.90
N LYS A 170 -11.45 -3.40 -3.39
CA LYS A 170 -12.71 -3.81 -2.75
C LYS A 170 -12.50 -4.46 -1.37
N ASP A 171 -11.53 -5.37 -1.26
CA ASP A 171 -11.20 -6.04 -0.01
C ASP A 171 -10.56 -5.08 0.99
N LEU A 172 -9.74 -4.13 0.51
CA LEU A 172 -9.19 -3.07 1.34
C LEU A 172 -10.29 -2.20 1.93
N LYS A 173 -11.23 -1.71 1.11
CA LYS A 173 -12.40 -0.96 1.58
C LYS A 173 -13.22 -1.75 2.59
N MET A 174 -13.45 -3.04 2.33
CA MET A 174 -14.18 -3.91 3.24
C MET A 174 -13.48 -4.05 4.60
N ARG A 175 -12.17 -4.31 4.60
CA ARG A 175 -11.34 -4.42 5.81
C ARG A 175 -11.32 -3.10 6.58
N TRP A 176 -11.17 -1.98 5.89
CA TRP A 176 -11.25 -0.64 6.49
C TRP A 176 -12.60 -0.42 7.18
N ASN A 177 -13.71 -0.65 6.47
CA ASN A 177 -15.04 -0.47 7.02
C ASN A 177 -15.28 -1.39 8.23
N ALA A 178 -14.76 -2.62 8.19
CA ALA A 178 -14.90 -3.59 9.27
C ALA A 178 -14.01 -3.31 10.49
N GLN A 179 -12.78 -2.81 10.29
CA GLN A 179 -11.78 -2.66 11.35
C GLN A 179 -11.70 -1.24 11.91
N VAL A 180 -12.04 -0.23 11.11
CA VAL A 180 -11.90 1.18 11.49
C VAL A 180 -13.26 1.83 11.73
N CYS A 181 -14.26 1.52 10.90
CA CYS A 181 -15.53 2.26 10.88
C CYS A 181 -16.71 1.57 11.59
N THR A 182 -16.49 0.45 12.26
CA THR A 182 -17.56 -0.26 12.98
C THR A 182 -18.10 0.58 14.13
N ALA A 183 -19.41 0.58 14.32
CA ALA A 183 -20.04 1.22 15.47
C ALA A 183 -19.45 0.69 16.80
N THR A 184 -19.27 1.60 17.73
CA THR A 184 -18.69 1.37 19.06
C THR A 184 -19.75 1.29 20.15
N GLY A 185 -20.97 1.77 19.87
CA GLY A 185 -22.02 1.93 20.86
C GLY A 185 -21.93 3.25 21.63
N ASN A 186 -20.89 4.05 21.39
CA ASN A 186 -20.79 5.42 21.88
C ASN A 186 -21.33 6.38 20.81
N ALA A 187 -22.47 7.02 21.09
CA ALA A 187 -23.15 7.89 20.11
C ALA A 187 -22.28 9.06 19.61
N ALA A 188 -21.44 9.64 20.46
CA ALA A 188 -20.56 10.75 20.06
C ALA A 188 -19.42 10.28 19.16
N PHE A 189 -18.86 9.10 19.44
CA PHE A 189 -17.84 8.47 18.60
C PHE A 189 -18.43 7.97 17.28
N ASP A 190 -19.61 7.36 17.33
CA ASP A 190 -20.29 6.80 16.17
C ASP A 190 -20.75 7.89 15.19
N ALA A 191 -21.07 9.10 15.69
CA ALA A 191 -21.30 10.27 14.84
C ALA A 191 -20.05 10.66 14.04
N ALA A 192 -18.85 10.57 14.63
CA ALA A 192 -17.60 10.82 13.93
C ALA A 192 -17.27 9.71 12.89
N LEU A 193 -17.75 8.49 13.12
CA LEU A 193 -17.58 7.37 12.17
C LEU A 193 -18.49 7.48 10.94
N ALA A 194 -19.49 8.37 10.93
CA ALA A 194 -20.38 8.55 9.77
C ALA A 194 -19.63 8.92 8.48
N VAL A 195 -18.47 9.61 8.61
CA VAL A 195 -17.60 9.98 7.47
C VAL A 195 -16.41 9.01 7.27
N CYS A 196 -16.29 7.98 8.11
CA CYS A 196 -15.16 7.04 8.09
C CYS A 196 -15.24 6.08 6.89
N SER A 197 -16.45 5.63 6.55
CA SER A 197 -16.64 4.55 5.57
C SER A 197 -16.21 4.95 4.15
N ILE A 198 -15.57 4.02 3.44
CA ILE A 198 -15.23 4.19 2.03
C ILE A 198 -16.25 3.42 1.21
N LYS A 199 -16.89 4.12 0.27
CA LYS A 199 -17.85 3.56 -0.71
C LYS A 199 -17.13 2.88 -1.87
#